data_AF-A0A2N5Z1F1-F1
#
_entry.id   AF-A0A2N5Z1F1-F1
#
_cell.length_a   1.000
_cell.length_b   1.000
_cell.length_c   1.000
_cell.angle_alpha   90.00
_cell.angle_beta   90.00
_cell.angle_gamma   90.00
#
_symmetry.space_group_name_H-M   'P 1'
#
loop_
_entity.id
_entity.type
_entity.pdbx_description
1 polymer ?
#
loop_
_entity_poly.entity_id
_entity_poly.type
_entity_poly.pdbx_seq_one_letter_code
_entity_poly.pdbx_strand_id
1 'polypeptide(L)'
;MENYAVHNVRKNPFLFGLKITGMVVLGIIGITSLAFLFGYVVMLLWNWLMPDLFSLTTITFWQAVGIVLLARLIFGGFKHFPGSH
;
A
#
# COMPACT_ATOMS: atom_id res chain seq x y z
N MET A 1 23.74 43.22 23.67
CA MET A 1 22.75 43.50 22.60
C MET A 1 22.79 42.48 21.45
N GLU A 2 23.35 41.29 21.68
CA GLU A 2 23.59 40.28 20.63
C GLU A 2 22.62 39.07 20.67
N ASN A 3 21.78 39.00 21.70
CA ASN A 3 20.98 37.81 22.01
C ASN A 3 19.61 37.72 21.29
N TYR A 4 19.29 38.67 20.41
CA TYR A 4 17.97 38.74 19.77
C TYR A 4 18.01 38.44 18.26
N ALA A 5 19.20 38.46 17.65
CA ALA A 5 19.36 38.25 16.21
C ALA A 5 19.35 36.77 15.80
N VAL A 6 19.46 35.85 16.76
CA VAL A 6 19.85 34.46 16.45
C VAL A 6 18.67 33.50 16.28
N HIS A 7 17.43 33.90 16.62
CA HIS A 7 16.31 32.95 16.70
C HIS A 7 15.21 33.11 15.64
N ASN A 8 15.40 33.97 14.64
CA ASN A 8 14.44 34.11 13.53
C ASN A 8 14.80 33.22 12.34
N VAL A 9 15.00 31.92 12.60
CA VAL A 9 15.02 30.91 11.54
C VAL A 9 13.58 30.65 11.15
N ARG A 10 13.11 31.39 10.14
CA ARG A 10 11.79 31.25 9.52
C ARG A 10 11.63 29.83 8.98
N LYS A 11 11.14 28.90 9.81
CA LYS A 11 10.72 27.57 9.37
C LYS A 11 9.53 27.77 8.44
N ASN A 12 9.75 27.75 7.12
CA ASN A 12 8.69 27.93 6.14
C ASN A 12 7.69 26.75 6.25
N PRO A 13 6.48 26.95 6.80
CA PRO A 13 5.51 25.86 6.99
C PRO A 13 5.01 25.29 5.66
N PHE A 14 5.12 26.07 4.58
CA PHE A 14 4.74 25.70 3.22
C PHE A 14 5.62 24.59 2.62
N LEU A 15 6.92 24.60 2.92
CA LEU A 15 7.87 23.58 2.48
C LEU A 15 7.66 22.25 3.23
N PHE A 16 7.16 22.31 4.47
CA PHE A 16 6.80 21.11 5.23
C PHE A 16 5.62 20.38 4.61
N GLY A 17 4.57 21.10 4.18
CA GLY A 17 3.44 20.51 3.47
C GLY A 17 3.86 19.82 2.17
N LEU A 18 4.66 20.50 1.34
CA LEU A 18 5.16 19.96 0.07
C LEU A 18 5.98 18.67 0.26
N LYS A 19 6.83 18.61 1.29
CA LYS A 19 7.64 17.42 1.60
C LYS A 19 6.80 16.23 2.04
N ILE A 20 5.75 16.45 2.84
CA ILE A 20 4.85 15.38 3.30
C ILE A 20 4.04 14.82 2.13
N THR A 21 3.47 15.69 1.29
CA THR A 21 2.73 15.26 0.09
C THR A 21 3.62 14.42 -0.83
N GLY A 22 4.87 14.84 -1.05
CA GLY A 22 5.84 14.07 -1.84
C GLY A 22 6.16 12.69 -1.24
N MET A 23 6.36 12.60 0.08
CA MET A 23 6.64 11.33 0.76
C MET A 23 5.44 10.37 0.77
N VAL A 24 4.22 10.90 0.94
CA VAL A 24 2.99 10.10 0.87
C VAL A 24 2.81 9.49 -0.52
N VAL A 25 3.02 10.28 -1.57
CA VAL A 25 2.94 9.79 -2.97
C VAL A 25 3.98 8.71 -3.23
N LEU A 26 5.23 8.91 -2.80
CA LEU A 26 6.28 7.89 -2.90
C LEU A 26 5.93 6.59 -2.15
N GLY A 27 5.39 6.70 -0.93
CA GLY A 27 4.96 5.56 -0.14
C GLY A 27 3.84 4.77 -0.82
N ILE A 28 2.85 5.46 -1.38
CA ILE A 28 1.75 4.84 -2.14
C ILE A 28 2.30 4.12 -3.36
N ILE A 29 3.18 4.76 -4.14
CA ILE A 29 3.79 4.16 -5.33
C ILE A 29 4.55 2.87 -4.97
N GLY A 30 5.34 2.89 -3.89
CA GLY A 30 6.07 1.70 -3.44
C GLY A 30 5.14 0.54 -3.06
N ILE A 31 4.09 0.83 -2.28
CA ILE A 31 3.10 -0.16 -1.85
C ILE A 31 2.31 -0.71 -3.05
N THR A 32 1.86 0.17 -3.95
CA THR A 32 1.11 -0.20 -5.14
C THR A 32 1.96 -1.04 -6.08
N SER A 33 3.24 -0.72 -6.24
CA SER A 33 4.16 -1.51 -7.07
C SER A 33 4.34 -2.93 -6.55
N LEU A 34 4.56 -3.08 -5.23
CA LEU A 34 4.63 -4.39 -4.58
C LEU A 34 3.31 -5.16 -4.71
N ALA A 35 2.18 -4.48 -4.54
CA ALA A 35 0.86 -5.10 -4.68
C ALA A 35 0.57 -5.55 -6.11
N PHE A 36 0.99 -4.78 -7.11
CA PHE A 36 0.88 -5.14 -8.53
C PHE A 36 1.75 -6.35 -8.87
N LEU A 37 2.99 -6.37 -8.38
CA LEU A 37 3.91 -7.49 -8.57
C LEU A 37 3.33 -8.77 -7.97
N PHE A 38 2.78 -8.67 -6.75
CA PHE A 38 2.10 -9.77 -6.09
C PHE A 38 0.85 -10.23 -6.85
N GLY A 39 0.01 -9.29 -7.31
CA GLY A 39 -1.18 -9.60 -8.11
C GLY A 39 -0.86 -10.30 -9.44
N TYR A 40 0.26 -9.93 -10.08
CA TYR A 40 0.73 -10.59 -11.29
C TYR A 40 1.17 -12.04 -11.03
N VAL A 41 1.91 -12.28 -9.94
CA VAL A 41 2.30 -13.64 -9.53
C VAL A 41 1.07 -14.49 -9.22
N VAL A 42 0.07 -13.93 -8.54
CA VAL A 42 -1.20 -14.61 -8.26
C VAL A 42 -1.93 -15.00 -9.55
N MET A 43 -2.00 -14.09 -10.53
CA MET A 43 -2.61 -14.39 -11.84
C MET A 43 -1.88 -15.54 -12.55
N LEU A 44 -0.55 -15.49 -12.62
CA LEU A 44 0.25 -16.52 -13.29
C LEU A 44 0.09 -17.87 -12.60
N LEU A 45 0.22 -17.90 -11.28
CA LEU A 45 0.10 -19.11 -10.47
C LEU A 45 -1.31 -19.71 -10.57
N TRP A 46 -2.34 -18.87 -10.51
CA TRP A 46 -3.72 -19.34 -10.67
C TRP A 46 -3.92 -19.97 -12.04
N ASN A 47 -3.50 -19.28 -13.11
CA ASN A 47 -3.68 -19.76 -14.48
C ASN A 47 -2.89 -21.04 -14.78
N TRP A 48 -1.81 -21.31 -14.03
CA TRP A 48 -1.05 -22.54 -14.14
C TRP A 48 -1.63 -23.68 -13.30
N LEU A 49 -2.11 -23.41 -12.10
CA LEU A 49 -2.43 -24.46 -11.13
C LEU A 49 -3.93 -24.81 -11.11
N MET A 50 -4.81 -23.82 -11.10
CA MET A 50 -6.25 -24.04 -10.91
C MET A 50 -6.93 -24.68 -12.13
N PRO A 51 -6.65 -24.25 -13.37
CA PRO A 51 -7.15 -24.93 -14.56
C PRO A 51 -6.61 -26.35 -14.70
N ASP A 52 -5.32 -26.58 -14.37
CA ASP A 52 -4.68 -27.88 -14.55
C ASP A 52 -5.18 -28.91 -13.52
N LEU A 53 -5.30 -28.51 -12.25
CA LEU A 53 -5.71 -29.41 -11.17
C LEU A 53 -7.23 -29.61 -11.07
N PHE A 54 -8.01 -28.56 -11.33
CA PHE A 54 -9.45 -28.55 -11.06
C PHE A 54 -10.30 -28.27 -12.31
N SER A 55 -9.69 -28.16 -13.49
CA SER A 55 -10.39 -27.79 -14.74
C SER A 55 -11.21 -26.50 -14.62
N LEU A 56 -10.75 -25.57 -13.76
CA LEU A 56 -11.38 -24.27 -13.54
C LEU A 56 -11.01 -23.27 -14.64
N THR A 57 -11.76 -22.18 -14.72
CA THR A 57 -11.50 -21.08 -15.66
C THR A 57 -10.26 -20.28 -15.27
N THR A 58 -9.51 -19.82 -16.28
CA THR A 58 -8.41 -18.87 -16.12
C THR A 58 -8.93 -17.51 -15.66
N ILE A 59 -8.15 -16.82 -14.84
CA ILE A 59 -8.47 -15.48 -14.35
C ILE A 59 -7.67 -14.40 -15.09
N THR A 60 -8.30 -13.25 -15.31
CA THR A 60 -7.62 -12.05 -15.81
C THR A 60 -6.97 -11.25 -14.68
N PHE A 61 -6.13 -10.28 -15.02
CA PHE A 61 -5.46 -9.42 -14.05
C PHE A 61 -6.44 -8.76 -13.06
N TRP A 62 -7.57 -8.23 -13.56
CA TRP A 62 -8.61 -7.62 -12.73
C TRP A 62 -9.28 -8.61 -11.78
N GLN A 63 -9.46 -9.86 -12.20
CA GLN A 63 -10.00 -10.91 -11.33
C GLN A 63 -9.00 -11.32 -10.26
N ALA A 64 -7.71 -11.46 -10.59
CA ALA A 64 -6.67 -11.74 -9.61
C ALA A 64 -6.59 -10.62 -8.55
N VAL A 65 -6.65 -9.36 -8.96
CA VAL A 65 -6.72 -8.21 -8.04
C VAL A 65 -7.97 -8.27 -7.18
N GLY A 66 -9.13 -8.61 -7.75
CA GLY A 66 -10.39 -8.78 -7.01
C GLY A 66 -10.31 -9.88 -5.94
N ILE A 67 -9.71 -11.03 -6.25
CA ILE A 67 -9.50 -12.13 -5.29
C ILE A 67 -8.55 -11.69 -4.17
N VAL A 68 -7.44 -11.02 -4.50
CA VAL A 68 -6.50 -10.49 -3.50
C VAL A 68 -7.19 -9.47 -2.59
N LEU A 69 -8.03 -8.58 -3.14
CA LEU A 69 -8.84 -7.63 -2.38
C LEU A 69 -9.83 -8.33 -1.45
N LEU A 70 -10.55 -9.32 -1.94
CA LEU A 70 -11.49 -10.12 -1.14
C LEU A 70 -10.76 -10.87 -0.02
N ALA A 71 -9.63 -11.51 -0.31
CA ALA A 71 -8.79 -12.14 0.70
C ALA A 71 -8.32 -11.12 1.74
N ARG A 72 -7.93 -9.91 1.32
CA ARG A 72 -7.55 -8.85 2.25
C ARG A 72 -8.71 -8.36 3.11
N LEU A 73 -9.93 -8.38 2.59
CA LEU A 73 -11.13 -8.01 3.35
C LEU A 73 -11.49 -9.09 4.39
N ILE A 74 -11.44 -10.36 4.00
CA ILE A 74 -11.76 -11.50 4.87
C ILE A 74 -10.66 -11.73 5.92
N PHE A 75 -9.39 -11.74 5.50
CA PHE A 75 -8.24 -12.04 6.38
C PHE A 75 -7.61 -10.80 7.01
N GLY A 76 -7.78 -9.60 6.43
CA GLY A 76 -7.19 -8.36 6.93
C GLY A 76 -8.08 -7.56 7.88
N GLY A 77 -9.34 -7.96 8.08
CA GLY A 77 -10.29 -7.33 9.02
C GLY A 77 -10.01 -7.58 10.50
N PHE A 78 -9.14 -8.53 10.85
CA PHE A 78 -8.81 -8.87 12.25
C PHE A 78 -7.71 -7.96 12.82
N LYS A 79 -7.94 -6.65 12.91
CA LYS A 79 -7.13 -5.78 13.76
C LYS A 79 -7.77 -5.71 15.15
N HIS A 80 -7.26 -6.60 16.00
CA HIS A 80 -7.39 -6.64 17.46
C HIS A 80 -7.50 -5.22 18.07
N PHE A 81 -8.64 -4.91 18.69
CA PHE A 81 -8.75 -3.79 19.62
C PHE A 81 -7.85 -4.09 20.83
N PRO A 82 -6.79 -3.31 21.11
CA PRO A 82 -6.10 -3.43 22.38
C PRO A 82 -7.03 -2.89 23.46
N GLY A 83 -7.49 -3.79 24.33
CA GLY A 83 -8.19 -3.41 25.56
C GLY A 83 -7.26 -2.56 26.42
N SER A 84 -7.73 -1.36 26.75
CA SER A 84 -7.14 -0.50 27.76
C SER A 84 -7.32 -1.12 29.14
N HIS A 85 -6.21 -1.51 29.78
CA HIS A 85 -6.11 -1.60 31.23
C HIS A 85 -5.57 -0.27 31.77
#